data_AF-A0A3D3NE77-F1
#
_entry.id   AF-A0A3D3NE77-F1
#
_cell.length_a   1.000
_cell.length_b   1.000
_cell.length_c   1.000
_cell.angle_alpha   90.00
_cell.angle_beta   90.00
_cell.angle_gamma   90.00
#
_symmetry.space_group_name_H-M   'P 1'
#
loop_
_entity.id
_entity.type
_entity.pdbx_description
1 polymer ?
#
loop_
_entity_poly.entity_id
_entity_poly.type
_entity_poly.pdbx_seq_one_letter_code
_entity_poly.pdbx_strand_id
1 'polypeptide(L)'
;GGALGGSFVGLLAPALFNAYFELPIGLFLCAVLVIIVLWPEVKPIWRWLLLIALALYGYRLAGISVDYVEDYRRVMRNFYGQLRIDDVSEDDLGIKRRMFHGRINHGEQFIAPEHSRRPTAYYCEQSGIGQALLSLPTDRPRKIGVVGLGAGTLATYGRQGDEMRLYEIDDQVLDLARSDFSYLAESRARIVPVLGDGRLMLESEAAQAFDLLAIDAFSGDSIPAHLLTLEAMQSYLR
;
A
#
# COMPACT_ATOMS: atom_id res chain seq x y z
N GLY A 1 26.40 6.07 8.53
CA GLY A 1 25.32 6.00 9.55
C GLY A 1 24.95 7.39 10.01
N GLY A 2 23.92 7.52 10.86
CA GLY A 2 23.43 8.83 11.34
C GLY A 2 22.53 9.55 10.33
N ALA A 3 22.44 10.88 10.42
CA ALA A 3 21.55 11.71 9.59
C ALA A 3 21.73 11.46 8.08
N LEU A 4 22.97 11.35 7.59
CA LEU A 4 23.26 11.05 6.18
C LEU A 4 22.72 9.68 5.74
N GLY A 5 22.81 8.67 6.62
CA GLY A 5 22.24 7.35 6.34
C GLY A 5 20.71 7.40 6.31
N GLY A 6 20.10 8.13 7.24
CA GLY A 6 18.66 8.36 7.26
C GLY A 6 18.16 9.10 6.03
N SER A 7 18.84 10.16 5.61
CA SER A 7 18.51 10.90 4.38
C SER A 7 18.66 10.04 3.12
N PHE A 8 19.71 9.21 3.06
CA PHE A 8 19.86 8.27 1.95
C PHE A 8 18.70 7.27 1.90
N VAL A 9 18.38 6.61 3.01
CA VAL A 9 17.31 5.59 3.05
C VAL A 9 15.91 6.18 2.88
N GLY A 10 15.65 7.38 3.40
CA GLY A 10 14.32 8.00 3.38
C GLY A 10 14.00 8.77 2.09
N LEU A 11 15.02 9.30 1.39
CA LEU A 11 14.81 10.18 0.23
C LEU A 11 15.41 9.60 -1.05
N LEU A 12 16.66 9.14 -1.01
CA LEU A 12 17.37 8.68 -2.20
C LEU A 12 17.02 7.23 -2.57
N ALA A 13 16.95 6.33 -1.59
CA ALA A 13 16.67 4.92 -1.84
C ALA A 13 15.30 4.68 -2.50
N PRO A 14 14.19 5.33 -2.08
CA PRO A 14 12.89 5.17 -2.76
C PRO A 14 12.88 5.75 -4.18
N ALA A 15 13.73 6.76 -4.46
CA ALA A 15 13.84 7.34 -5.79
C ALA A 15 14.71 6.50 -6.75
N LEU A 16 15.65 5.71 -6.21
CA LEU A 16 16.55 4.87 -6.99
C LEU A 16 16.07 3.42 -7.12
N PHE A 17 15.30 2.94 -6.14
CA PHE A 17 14.92 1.53 -6.01
C PHE A 17 13.42 1.38 -5.81
N ASN A 18 12.81 0.51 -6.63
CA ASN A 18 11.39 0.14 -6.50
C ASN A 18 11.13 -0.85 -5.35
N ALA A 19 12.19 -1.36 -4.71
CA ALA A 19 12.14 -2.27 -3.57
C ALA A 19 13.26 -1.95 -2.57
N TYR A 20 13.37 -2.72 -1.50
CA TYR A 20 14.39 -2.54 -0.44
C TYR A 20 15.78 -3.08 -0.83
N PHE A 21 16.27 -2.74 -2.02
CA PHE A 21 17.57 -3.20 -2.54
C PHE A 21 18.77 -2.58 -1.81
N GLU A 22 18.59 -1.43 -1.15
CA GLU A 22 19.66 -0.74 -0.44
C GLU A 22 20.20 -1.54 0.76
N LEU A 23 19.37 -2.38 1.40
CA LEU A 23 19.79 -3.23 2.51
C LEU A 23 20.76 -4.33 2.07
N PRO A 24 20.44 -5.21 1.10
CA PRO A 24 21.37 -6.22 0.62
C PRO A 24 22.62 -5.59 -0.01
N ILE A 25 22.50 -4.48 -0.74
CA ILE A 25 23.66 -3.75 -1.26
C ILE A 25 24.54 -3.24 -0.10
N GLY A 26 23.94 -2.61 0.91
CA GLY A 26 24.67 -2.11 2.08
C GLY A 26 25.37 -3.23 2.85
N LEU A 27 24.71 -4.36 3.08
CA LEU A 27 25.29 -5.54 3.73
C LEU A 27 26.46 -6.11 2.93
N PHE A 28 26.32 -6.20 1.60
CA PHE A 28 27.40 -6.64 0.72
C PHE A 28 28.60 -5.69 0.77
N LEU A 29 28.37 -4.37 0.69
CA LEU A 29 29.43 -3.36 0.78
C LEU A 29 30.13 -3.37 2.15
N CYS A 30 29.40 -3.62 3.23
CA CYS A 30 30.00 -3.83 4.56
C CYS A 30 30.92 -5.06 4.58
N ALA A 31 30.50 -6.18 3.99
CA ALA A 31 31.33 -7.38 3.89
C ALA A 31 32.61 -7.13 3.05
N VAL A 32 32.48 -6.41 1.93
CA VAL A 32 33.61 -5.97 1.10
C VAL A 32 34.58 -5.11 1.92
N LEU A 33 34.07 -4.12 2.66
CA LEU A 33 34.90 -3.23 3.48
C LEU A 33 35.67 -4.01 4.55
N VAL A 34 35.02 -4.96 5.23
CA VAL A 34 35.68 -5.83 6.22
C VAL A 34 36.83 -6.60 5.57
N ILE A 35 36.63 -7.16 4.37
CA ILE A 35 37.69 -7.88 3.65
C ILE A 35 38.84 -6.94 3.27
N ILE A 36 38.56 -5.72 2.81
CA ILE A 36 39.58 -4.72 2.47
C ILE A 36 40.43 -4.36 3.70
N VAL A 37 39.78 -4.09 4.84
CA VAL A 37 40.45 -3.70 6.09
C VAL A 37 41.33 -4.84 6.63
N LEU A 38 40.83 -6.08 6.60
CA LEU A 38 41.56 -7.24 7.10
C LEU A 38 42.57 -7.82 6.10
N TRP A 39 42.54 -7.39 4.84
CA TRP A 39 43.37 -7.93 3.76
C TRP A 39 44.88 -8.05 4.08
N PRO A 40 45.51 -7.06 4.75
CA PRO A 40 46.92 -7.14 5.10
C PRO A 40 47.24 -8.26 6.10
N GLU A 41 46.32 -8.57 7.00
CA GLU A 41 46.51 -9.52 8.10
C GLU A 41 46.16 -10.97 7.72
N VAL A 42 45.42 -11.16 6.63
CA VAL A 42 44.93 -12.47 6.18
C VAL A 42 45.97 -13.21 5.35
N LYS A 43 46.31 -14.45 5.75
CA LYS A 43 47.22 -15.33 5.00
C LYS A 43 46.68 -15.64 3.58
N PRO A 44 47.54 -15.84 2.57
CA PRO A 44 47.11 -16.03 1.17
C PRO A 44 46.05 -17.10 0.94
N ILE A 45 46.12 -18.24 1.65
CA ILE A 45 45.14 -19.32 1.51
C ILE A 45 43.73 -18.93 1.95
N TRP A 46 43.62 -18.07 2.98
CA TRP A 46 42.35 -17.57 3.49
C TRP A 46 41.77 -16.46 2.61
N ARG A 47 42.59 -15.74 1.84
CA ARG A 47 42.10 -14.70 0.90
C ARG A 47 41.18 -15.29 -0.16
N TRP A 48 41.58 -16.42 -0.75
CA TRP A 48 40.74 -17.12 -1.73
C TRP A 48 39.43 -17.62 -1.11
N LEU A 49 39.48 -18.17 0.11
CA LEU A 49 38.27 -18.59 0.83
C LEU A 49 37.35 -17.41 1.16
N LEU A 50 37.89 -16.26 1.57
CA LEU A 50 37.11 -15.04 1.80
C LEU A 50 36.45 -14.52 0.52
N LEU A 51 37.15 -14.54 -0.60
CA LEU A 51 36.59 -14.13 -1.90
C LEU A 51 35.48 -15.07 -2.35
N ILE A 52 35.64 -16.38 -2.18
CA ILE A 52 34.59 -17.37 -2.46
C ILE A 52 33.39 -17.16 -1.53
N ALA A 53 33.63 -16.96 -0.24
CA ALA A 53 32.57 -16.69 0.74
C ALA A 53 31.81 -15.38 0.40
N LEU A 54 32.52 -14.33 0.00
CA LEU A 54 31.93 -13.07 -0.45
C LEU A 54 31.09 -13.26 -1.70
N ALA A 55 31.57 -14.03 -2.68
CA ALA A 55 30.83 -14.33 -3.91
C ALA A 55 29.55 -15.12 -3.61
N LEU A 56 29.63 -16.15 -2.75
CA LEU A 56 28.46 -16.91 -2.31
C LEU A 56 27.48 -16.04 -1.52
N TYR A 57 27.98 -15.18 -0.64
CA TYR A 57 27.15 -14.24 0.12
C TYR A 57 26.43 -13.25 -0.80
N GLY A 58 27.14 -12.65 -1.75
CA GLY A 58 26.57 -11.78 -2.78
C GLY A 58 25.53 -12.50 -3.63
N TYR A 59 25.79 -13.74 -4.05
CA TYR A 59 24.83 -14.57 -4.77
C TYR A 59 23.56 -14.82 -3.96
N ARG A 60 23.67 -15.13 -2.65
CA ARG A 60 22.49 -15.33 -1.79
C ARG A 60 21.71 -14.04 -1.56
N LEU A 61 22.38 -12.91 -1.36
CA LEU A 61 21.72 -11.60 -1.25
C LEU A 61 21.02 -11.20 -2.55
N ALA A 62 21.64 -11.47 -3.70
CA ALA A 62 21.03 -11.25 -5.01
C ALA A 62 19.79 -12.14 -5.21
N GLY A 63 19.88 -13.43 -4.86
CA GLY A 63 18.73 -14.34 -4.89
C GLY A 63 17.56 -13.84 -4.03
N ILE A 64 17.82 -13.49 -2.76
CA ILE A 64 16.80 -12.90 -1.87
C ILE A 64 16.18 -11.62 -2.47
N SER A 65 17.01 -10.79 -3.13
CA SER A 65 16.54 -9.56 -3.76
C SER A 65 15.62 -9.82 -4.95
N VAL A 66 15.91 -10.85 -5.75
CA VAL A 66 15.08 -11.29 -6.88
C VAL A 66 13.79 -11.91 -6.37
N ASP A 67 13.85 -12.85 -5.43
CA ASP A 67 12.68 -13.50 -4.81
C ASP A 67 11.69 -12.47 -4.22
N TYR A 68 12.21 -11.33 -3.73
CA TYR A 68 11.38 -10.28 -3.13
C TYR A 68 10.49 -9.54 -4.14
N VAL A 69 10.80 -9.63 -5.44
CA VAL A 69 10.10 -8.91 -6.51
C VAL A 69 9.55 -9.82 -7.61
N GLU A 70 10.08 -11.03 -7.79
CA GLU A 70 9.79 -11.89 -8.94
C GLU A 70 8.33 -12.36 -9.01
N ASP A 71 7.73 -12.74 -7.87
CA ASP A 71 6.35 -13.25 -7.82
C ASP A 71 5.28 -12.15 -7.89
N TYR A 72 5.68 -10.89 -8.00
CA TYR A 72 4.76 -9.75 -7.99
C TYR A 72 4.53 -9.22 -9.40
N ARG A 73 3.25 -9.01 -9.73
CA ARG A 73 2.81 -8.33 -10.94
C ARG A 73 3.34 -6.90 -11.01
N ARG A 74 3.31 -6.20 -9.88
CA ARG A 74 3.89 -4.86 -9.71
C ARG A 74 4.56 -4.73 -8.36
N VAL A 75 5.68 -4.03 -8.35
CA VAL A 75 6.36 -3.60 -7.13
C VAL A 75 6.74 -2.14 -7.30
N MET A 76 6.27 -1.31 -6.38
CA MET A 76 6.53 0.13 -6.36
C MET A 76 6.92 0.55 -4.95
N ARG A 77 7.63 1.66 -4.85
CA ARG A 77 8.05 2.21 -3.58
C ARG A 77 8.07 3.73 -3.65
N ASN A 78 7.67 4.37 -2.56
CA ASN A 78 7.81 5.80 -2.35
C ASN A 78 8.11 6.09 -0.87
N PHE A 79 7.84 7.32 -0.44
CA PHE A 79 8.02 7.78 0.93
C PHE A 79 7.13 7.04 1.94
N TYR A 80 5.91 6.64 1.56
CA TYR A 80 4.95 5.99 2.44
C TYR A 80 5.25 4.51 2.64
N GLY A 81 5.88 3.88 1.66
CA GLY A 81 6.40 2.54 1.79
C GLY A 81 6.49 1.80 0.47
N GLN A 82 6.44 0.47 0.54
CA GLN A 82 6.46 -0.39 -0.63
C GLN A 82 5.06 -0.95 -0.88
N LEU A 83 4.59 -0.80 -2.12
CA LEU A 83 3.35 -1.35 -2.65
C LEU A 83 3.66 -2.54 -3.55
N ARG A 84 2.87 -3.60 -3.41
CA ARG A 84 3.02 -4.83 -4.19
C ARG A 84 1.66 -5.31 -4.68
N ILE A 85 1.61 -5.80 -5.91
CA ILE A 85 0.44 -6.46 -6.47
C ILE A 85 0.84 -7.88 -6.86
N ASP A 86 0.07 -8.86 -6.41
CA ASP A 86 0.13 -10.23 -6.90
C ASP A 86 -1.23 -10.70 -7.40
N ASP A 87 -1.19 -11.74 -8.22
CA ASP A 87 -2.36 -12.46 -8.72
C ASP A 87 -2.27 -13.89 -8.14
N VAL A 88 -3.30 -14.32 -7.40
CA VAL A 88 -3.40 -15.69 -6.87
C VAL A 88 -4.60 -16.40 -7.47
N SER A 89 -4.46 -17.68 -7.79
CA SER A 89 -5.57 -18.51 -8.26
C SER A 89 -6.38 -19.00 -7.06
N GLU A 90 -7.70 -18.86 -7.15
CA GLU A 90 -8.66 -19.39 -6.18
C GLU A 90 -9.61 -20.35 -6.93
N ASP A 91 -9.70 -21.60 -6.47
CA ASP A 91 -10.21 -22.73 -7.25
C ASP A 91 -11.59 -22.46 -7.89
N ASP A 92 -12.53 -21.92 -7.12
CA ASP A 92 -13.92 -21.74 -7.55
C ASP A 92 -14.23 -20.36 -8.14
N LEU A 93 -13.39 -19.36 -7.87
CA LEU A 93 -13.67 -17.93 -8.17
C LEU A 93 -12.69 -17.33 -9.19
N GLY A 94 -11.69 -18.10 -9.61
CA GLY A 94 -10.67 -17.70 -10.58
C GLY A 94 -9.55 -16.87 -9.97
N ILE A 95 -8.97 -15.99 -10.78
CA ILE A 95 -7.82 -15.17 -10.37
C ILE A 95 -8.30 -14.05 -9.44
N LYS A 96 -7.67 -13.95 -8.28
CA LYS A 96 -7.81 -12.87 -7.32
C LYS A 96 -6.54 -12.04 -7.27
N ARG A 97 -6.68 -10.75 -7.59
CA ARG A 97 -5.61 -9.77 -7.48
C ARG A 97 -5.63 -9.14 -6.11
N ARG A 98 -4.45 -8.94 -5.51
CA ARG A 98 -4.33 -8.35 -4.16
C ARG A 98 -3.34 -7.21 -4.17
N MET A 99 -3.64 -6.16 -3.42
CA MET A 99 -2.74 -5.04 -3.16
C MET A 99 -2.17 -5.17 -1.75
N PHE A 100 -0.86 -5.05 -1.62
CA PHE A 100 -0.17 -5.05 -0.34
C PHE A 100 0.61 -3.76 -0.13
N HIS A 101 0.56 -3.24 1.09
CA HIS A 101 1.48 -2.23 1.59
C HIS A 101 2.30 -2.86 2.72
N GLY A 102 3.59 -3.10 2.47
CA GLY A 102 4.39 -3.94 3.36
C GLY A 102 3.80 -5.36 3.51
N ARG A 103 3.37 -5.71 4.73
CA ARG A 103 2.72 -7.01 5.04
C ARG A 103 1.19 -6.94 5.07
N ILE A 104 0.62 -5.75 4.97
CA ILE A 104 -0.81 -5.53 5.10
C ILE A 104 -1.47 -5.60 3.74
N ASN A 105 -2.59 -6.30 3.69
CA ASN A 105 -3.44 -6.39 2.52
C ASN A 105 -4.38 -5.18 2.49
N HIS A 106 -4.24 -4.35 1.47
CA HIS A 106 -5.02 -3.13 1.24
C HIS A 106 -6.16 -3.34 0.24
N GLY A 107 -6.56 -4.59 0.00
CA GLY A 107 -7.73 -4.93 -0.77
C GLY A 107 -7.43 -5.98 -1.82
N GLU A 108 -8.49 -6.68 -2.20
CA GLU A 108 -8.45 -7.80 -3.14
C GLU A 108 -9.56 -7.62 -4.18
N GLN A 109 -9.40 -8.14 -5.38
CA GLN A 109 -10.47 -8.18 -6.37
C GLN A 109 -10.39 -9.45 -7.20
N PHE A 110 -11.53 -10.11 -7.38
CA PHE A 110 -11.66 -11.16 -8.38
C PHE A 110 -11.70 -10.56 -9.78
N ILE A 111 -10.84 -11.04 -10.68
CA ILE A 111 -10.72 -10.50 -12.04
C ILE A 111 -11.83 -11.01 -12.96
N ALA A 112 -12.44 -12.14 -12.63
CA ALA A 112 -13.57 -12.68 -13.38
C ALA A 112 -14.73 -11.65 -13.42
N PRO A 113 -15.31 -11.32 -14.59
CA PRO A 113 -16.34 -10.29 -14.72
C PRO A 113 -17.59 -10.53 -13.85
N GLU A 114 -17.92 -11.80 -13.59
CA GLU A 114 -19.01 -12.22 -12.69
C GLU A 114 -18.78 -11.87 -11.21
N HIS A 115 -17.52 -11.61 -10.83
CA HIS A 115 -17.12 -11.32 -9.45
C HIS A 115 -16.39 -9.98 -9.30
N SER A 116 -16.16 -9.23 -10.38
CA SER A 116 -15.41 -7.97 -10.37
C SER A 116 -16.00 -6.92 -9.44
N ARG A 117 -17.32 -6.93 -9.24
CA ARG A 117 -18.05 -6.00 -8.37
C ARG A 117 -18.33 -6.55 -6.97
N ARG A 118 -17.88 -7.77 -6.67
CA ARG A 118 -18.06 -8.37 -5.36
C ARG A 118 -17.16 -7.64 -4.35
N PRO A 119 -17.70 -7.09 -3.24
CA PRO A 119 -16.86 -6.59 -2.17
C PRO A 119 -16.16 -7.77 -1.47
N THR A 120 -14.86 -7.60 -1.23
CA THR A 120 -13.95 -8.65 -0.76
C THR A 120 -13.29 -8.25 0.56
N ALA A 121 -12.43 -9.14 1.08
CA ALA A 121 -11.66 -8.94 2.29
C ALA A 121 -12.55 -8.48 3.47
N TYR A 122 -12.10 -7.49 4.24
CA TYR A 122 -12.80 -6.97 5.41
C TYR A 122 -13.94 -5.98 5.07
N TYR A 123 -14.19 -5.71 3.78
CA TYR A 123 -15.26 -4.82 3.32
C TYR A 123 -16.46 -5.57 2.74
N CYS A 124 -16.60 -6.87 3.00
CA CYS A 124 -17.75 -7.65 2.51
C CYS A 124 -19.09 -7.10 3.04
N GLU A 125 -20.20 -7.51 2.42
CA GLU A 125 -21.53 -7.03 2.78
C GLU A 125 -21.89 -7.30 4.24
N GLN A 126 -21.38 -8.38 4.83
CA GLN A 126 -21.61 -8.76 6.23
C GLN A 126 -20.72 -7.99 7.22
N SER A 127 -19.72 -7.25 6.75
CA SER A 127 -18.84 -6.42 7.59
C SER A 127 -19.61 -5.24 8.20
N GLY A 128 -19.08 -4.65 9.28
CA GLY A 128 -19.69 -3.49 9.92
C GLY A 128 -19.85 -2.30 8.96
N ILE A 129 -18.83 -2.01 8.15
CA ILE A 129 -18.90 -0.95 7.14
C ILE A 129 -19.84 -1.30 5.99
N GLY A 130 -19.85 -2.57 5.55
CA GLY A 130 -20.81 -3.06 4.55
C GLY A 130 -22.26 -2.88 5.01
N GLN A 131 -22.57 -3.28 6.24
CA GLN A 131 -23.90 -3.09 6.84
C GLN A 131 -24.26 -1.61 7.02
N ALA A 132 -23.30 -0.76 7.42
CA ALA A 132 -23.52 0.68 7.55
C ALA A 132 -23.87 1.30 6.19
N LEU A 133 -23.12 0.99 5.13
CA LEU A 133 -23.39 1.49 3.77
C LEU A 133 -24.70 0.96 3.19
N LEU A 134 -25.04 -0.30 3.46
CA LEU A 134 -26.28 -0.93 3.00
C LEU A 134 -27.52 -0.38 3.73
N SER A 135 -27.39 0.06 4.97
CA SER A 135 -28.48 0.64 5.77
C SER A 135 -28.78 2.12 5.47
N LEU A 136 -27.92 2.81 4.70
CA LEU A 136 -28.18 4.17 4.26
C LEU A 136 -29.43 4.27 3.35
N PRO A 137 -30.19 5.39 3.41
CA PRO A 137 -31.37 5.61 2.59
C PRO A 137 -31.14 5.35 1.10
N THR A 138 -32.10 4.72 0.43
CA THR A 138 -32.04 4.35 -1.00
C THR A 138 -32.85 5.29 -1.89
N ASP A 139 -33.66 6.15 -1.29
CA ASP A 139 -34.63 7.04 -1.94
C ASP A 139 -34.06 8.40 -2.34
N ARG A 140 -32.82 8.71 -1.91
CA ARG A 140 -32.11 9.94 -2.24
C ARG A 140 -30.62 9.70 -2.53
N PRO A 141 -29.97 10.58 -3.31
CA PRO A 141 -28.51 10.60 -3.42
C PRO A 141 -27.83 10.69 -2.06
N ARG A 142 -26.73 9.93 -1.91
CA ARG A 142 -25.92 9.89 -0.70
C ARG A 142 -24.57 10.56 -0.93
N LYS A 143 -24.06 11.21 0.11
CA LYS A 143 -22.67 11.67 0.17
C LYS A 143 -21.88 10.78 1.10
N ILE A 144 -20.90 10.07 0.57
CA ILE A 144 -20.07 9.14 1.33
C ILE A 144 -18.63 9.65 1.30
N GLY A 145 -18.02 9.80 2.47
CA GLY A 145 -16.60 10.07 2.62
C GLY A 145 -15.86 8.79 2.99
N VAL A 146 -14.68 8.56 2.44
CA VAL A 146 -13.78 7.47 2.83
C VAL A 146 -12.38 8.04 2.98
N VAL A 147 -11.78 7.90 4.17
CA VAL A 147 -10.38 8.24 4.42
C VAL A 147 -9.57 6.96 4.28
N GLY A 148 -8.76 6.87 3.24
CA GLY A 148 -8.14 5.65 2.73
C GLY A 148 -8.81 5.18 1.43
N LEU A 149 -8.05 4.51 0.57
CA LEU A 149 -8.55 3.97 -0.70
C LEU A 149 -8.28 2.47 -0.87
N GLY A 150 -7.04 2.05 -0.65
CA GLY A 150 -6.59 0.68 -0.95
C GLY A 150 -6.89 0.28 -2.40
N ALA A 151 -7.42 -0.93 -2.61
CA ALA A 151 -7.87 -1.39 -3.92
C ALA A 151 -9.16 -0.68 -4.42
N GLY A 152 -9.82 0.12 -3.57
CA GLY A 152 -11.06 0.83 -3.89
C GLY A 152 -12.33 0.02 -3.64
N THR A 153 -12.27 -1.07 -2.88
CA THR A 153 -13.38 -2.03 -2.66
C THR A 153 -14.68 -1.34 -2.22
N LEU A 154 -14.62 -0.32 -1.35
CA LEU A 154 -15.81 0.40 -0.88
C LEU A 154 -16.58 1.11 -2.00
N ALA A 155 -15.94 1.43 -3.13
CA ALA A 155 -16.60 2.03 -4.29
C ALA A 155 -17.69 1.12 -4.91
N THR A 156 -17.66 -0.19 -4.62
CA THR A 156 -18.71 -1.13 -5.04
C THR A 156 -20.09 -0.81 -4.48
N TYR A 157 -20.16 -0.17 -3.30
CA TYR A 157 -21.41 0.22 -2.64
C TYR A 157 -22.05 1.49 -3.23
N GLY A 158 -21.35 2.17 -4.13
CA GLY A 158 -21.84 3.35 -4.82
C GLY A 158 -23.08 3.06 -5.68
N ARG A 159 -24.11 3.89 -5.54
CA ARG A 159 -25.33 3.86 -6.37
C ARG A 159 -25.34 5.06 -7.31
N GLN A 160 -26.19 4.98 -8.33
CA GLN A 160 -26.38 6.07 -9.27
C GLN A 160 -26.86 7.32 -8.53
N GLY A 161 -26.20 8.45 -8.78
CA GLY A 161 -26.50 9.73 -8.14
C GLY A 161 -25.72 10.00 -6.85
N ASP A 162 -25.14 8.97 -6.22
CA ASP A 162 -24.28 9.19 -5.06
C ASP A 162 -22.98 9.90 -5.44
N GLU A 163 -22.39 10.57 -4.46
CA GLU A 163 -21.02 11.06 -4.52
C GLU A 163 -20.18 10.33 -3.47
N MET A 164 -19.06 9.75 -3.89
CA MET A 164 -18.09 9.10 -3.02
C MET A 164 -16.78 9.84 -3.08
N ARG A 165 -16.41 10.49 -1.98
CA ARG A 165 -15.17 11.26 -1.86
C ARG A 165 -14.13 10.42 -1.12
N LEU A 166 -13.03 10.11 -1.80
CA LEU A 166 -12.00 9.17 -1.34
C LEU A 166 -10.72 9.95 -1.07
N TYR A 167 -10.31 10.06 0.19
CA TYR A 167 -9.09 10.77 0.61
C TYR A 167 -7.95 9.77 0.72
N GLU A 168 -6.97 9.85 -0.16
CA GLU A 168 -5.81 8.97 -0.17
C GLU A 168 -4.54 9.80 -0.09
N ILE A 169 -3.61 9.45 0.80
CA ILE A 169 -2.37 10.19 1.00
C ILE A 169 -1.31 9.79 -0.02
N ASP A 170 -1.33 8.53 -0.47
CA ASP A 170 -0.36 7.94 -1.37
C ASP A 170 -0.87 7.93 -2.83
N ASP A 171 -0.21 8.69 -3.70
CA ASP A 171 -0.54 8.79 -5.11
C ASP A 171 -0.40 7.46 -5.86
N GLN A 172 0.55 6.61 -5.47
CA GLN A 172 0.74 5.30 -6.07
C GLN A 172 -0.41 4.35 -5.73
N VAL A 173 -1.02 4.47 -4.54
CA VAL A 173 -2.23 3.70 -4.20
C VAL A 173 -3.37 4.08 -5.14
N LEU A 174 -3.59 5.38 -5.38
CA LEU A 174 -4.61 5.86 -6.31
C LEU A 174 -4.36 5.41 -7.75
N ASP A 175 -3.12 5.47 -8.22
CA ASP A 175 -2.76 5.02 -9.55
C ASP A 175 -3.01 3.52 -9.72
N LEU A 176 -2.57 2.70 -8.77
CA LEU A 176 -2.79 1.25 -8.78
C LEU A 176 -4.28 0.89 -8.69
N ALA A 177 -5.05 1.57 -7.84
CA ALA A 177 -6.49 1.37 -7.72
C ALA A 177 -7.25 1.67 -9.03
N ARG A 178 -6.70 2.53 -9.90
CA ARG A 178 -7.25 2.83 -11.22
C ARG A 178 -6.76 1.92 -12.32
N SER A 179 -5.50 1.50 -12.29
CA SER A 179 -4.87 0.73 -13.38
C SER A 179 -4.99 -0.77 -13.22
N ASP A 180 -4.98 -1.27 -11.99
CA ASP A 180 -4.90 -2.70 -11.71
C ASP A 180 -6.20 -3.24 -11.09
N PHE A 181 -7.11 -2.37 -10.64
CA PHE A 181 -8.42 -2.73 -10.11
C PHE A 181 -9.53 -2.01 -10.88
N SER A 182 -10.73 -2.61 -10.94
CA SER A 182 -11.87 -2.02 -11.68
C SER A 182 -12.93 -1.37 -10.78
N TYR A 183 -12.79 -1.45 -9.45
CA TYR A 183 -13.80 -0.95 -8.51
C TYR A 183 -14.17 0.52 -8.71
N LEU A 184 -13.19 1.40 -8.93
CA LEU A 184 -13.45 2.83 -9.14
C LEU A 184 -14.12 3.09 -10.48
N ALA A 185 -13.70 2.38 -11.54
CA ALA A 185 -14.24 2.52 -12.89
C ALA A 185 -15.65 1.94 -13.04
N GLU A 186 -15.96 0.86 -12.31
CA GLU A 186 -17.25 0.18 -12.33
C GLU A 186 -18.23 0.69 -11.26
N SER A 187 -17.82 1.67 -10.44
CA SER A 187 -18.71 2.29 -9.48
C SER A 187 -19.82 3.06 -10.19
N ARG A 188 -21.05 2.96 -9.65
CA ARG A 188 -22.19 3.74 -10.14
C ARG A 188 -22.26 5.14 -9.51
N ALA A 189 -21.51 5.36 -8.44
CA ALA A 189 -21.39 6.66 -7.82
C ALA A 189 -20.41 7.55 -8.58
N ARG A 190 -20.53 8.86 -8.39
CA ARG A 190 -19.49 9.80 -8.79
C ARG A 190 -18.31 9.66 -7.83
N ILE A 191 -17.21 9.09 -8.30
CA ILE A 191 -15.98 8.98 -7.52
C ILE A 191 -15.22 10.32 -7.58
N VAL A 192 -14.90 10.88 -6.41
CA VAL A 192 -14.14 12.12 -6.24
C VAL A 192 -12.87 11.79 -5.43
N PRO A 193 -11.76 11.43 -6.08
CA PRO A 193 -10.51 11.18 -5.38
C PRO A 193 -9.86 12.50 -4.97
N VAL A 194 -9.38 12.55 -3.73
CA VAL A 194 -8.71 13.69 -3.11
C VAL A 194 -7.36 13.21 -2.62
N LEU A 195 -6.29 13.73 -3.22
CA LEU A 195 -4.93 13.34 -2.85
C LEU A 195 -4.44 14.20 -1.66
N GLY A 196 -4.08 13.56 -0.56
CA GLY A 196 -3.55 14.19 0.64
C GLY A 196 -3.93 13.46 1.92
N ASP A 197 -3.34 13.87 3.05
CA ASP A 197 -3.72 13.35 4.37
C ASP A 197 -5.20 13.64 4.64
N GLY A 198 -5.99 12.60 4.88
CA GLY A 198 -7.45 12.73 4.97
C GLY A 198 -7.93 13.67 6.07
N ARG A 199 -7.23 13.74 7.21
CA ARG A 199 -7.58 14.70 8.27
C ARG A 199 -7.34 16.13 7.80
N LEU A 200 -6.17 16.41 7.24
CA LEU A 200 -5.83 17.75 6.74
C LEU A 200 -6.75 18.17 5.59
N MET A 201 -7.11 17.25 4.69
CA MET A 201 -8.03 17.53 3.60
C MET A 201 -9.44 17.84 4.12
N LEU A 202 -9.97 17.02 5.04
CA LEU A 202 -11.26 17.27 5.69
C LEU A 202 -11.30 18.61 6.45
N GLU A 203 -10.21 18.99 7.11
CA GLU A 203 -10.10 20.29 7.81
C GLU A 203 -10.05 21.47 6.84
N SER A 204 -9.45 21.29 5.66
CA SER A 204 -9.27 22.34 4.65
C SER A 204 -10.51 22.62 3.81
N GLU A 205 -11.42 21.66 3.71
CA GLU A 205 -12.62 21.76 2.91
C GLU A 205 -13.80 22.32 3.71
N ALA A 206 -14.77 22.91 2.99
CA ALA A 206 -16.06 23.22 3.59
C ALA A 206 -16.74 21.92 4.06
N ALA A 207 -17.57 22.01 5.11
CA ALA A 207 -18.32 20.87 5.64
C ALA A 207 -19.10 20.17 4.52
N GLN A 208 -18.78 18.90 4.29
CA GLN A 208 -19.36 18.13 3.19
C GLN A 208 -20.75 17.57 3.51
N ALA A 209 -21.09 17.49 4.80
CA ALA A 209 -22.30 16.87 5.33
C ALA A 209 -22.47 15.43 4.79
N PHE A 210 -21.47 14.58 5.06
CA PHE A 210 -21.50 13.18 4.67
C PHE A 210 -22.62 12.44 5.40
N ASP A 211 -23.37 11.60 4.68
CA ASP A 211 -24.30 10.65 5.28
C ASP A 211 -23.54 9.53 6.01
N LEU A 212 -22.33 9.23 5.55
CA LEU A 212 -21.40 8.29 6.19
C LEU A 212 -19.96 8.71 5.89
N LEU A 213 -19.12 8.75 6.91
CA LEU A 213 -17.67 8.91 6.79
C LEU A 213 -16.99 7.63 7.30
N ALA A 214 -16.36 6.89 6.39
CA ALA A 214 -15.56 5.73 6.71
C ALA A 214 -14.10 6.15 6.97
N ILE A 215 -13.52 5.72 8.08
CA ILE A 215 -12.10 5.92 8.40
C ILE A 215 -11.39 4.58 8.22
N ASP A 216 -10.61 4.50 7.16
CA ASP A 216 -9.97 3.30 6.64
C ASP A 216 -8.50 3.57 6.27
N ALA A 217 -7.87 4.44 7.06
CA ALA A 217 -6.47 4.79 6.92
C ALA A 217 -5.64 3.91 7.85
N PHE A 218 -4.93 2.95 7.25
CA PHE A 218 -3.97 2.11 7.94
C PHE A 218 -2.55 2.49 7.54
N SER A 219 -1.68 2.66 8.55
CA SER A 219 -0.24 2.74 8.37
C SER A 219 0.37 1.45 8.89
N GLY A 220 0.45 0.43 8.04
CA GLY A 220 0.81 -0.92 8.49
C GLY A 220 -0.24 -1.47 9.45
N ASP A 221 0.18 -1.98 10.60
CA ASP A 221 -0.69 -2.75 11.51
C ASP A 221 -1.61 -1.86 12.40
N SER A 222 -1.61 -0.54 12.24
CA SER A 222 -2.36 0.37 13.12
C SER A 222 -2.93 1.61 12.42
N ILE A 223 -4.01 2.14 13.00
CA ILE A 223 -4.58 3.43 12.62
C ILE A 223 -3.65 4.53 13.15
N PRO A 224 -3.22 5.50 12.33
CA PRO A 224 -2.38 6.60 12.78
C PRO A 224 -3.02 7.37 13.95
N ALA A 225 -2.23 7.61 15.00
CA ALA A 225 -2.73 8.22 16.24
C ALA A 225 -3.36 9.60 16.04
N HIS A 226 -2.89 10.36 15.04
CA HIS A 226 -3.45 11.68 14.72
C HIS A 226 -4.87 11.63 14.14
N LEU A 227 -5.36 10.46 13.72
CA LEU A 227 -6.74 10.26 13.27
C LEU A 227 -7.69 9.88 14.42
N LEU A 228 -7.14 9.60 15.62
CA LEU A 228 -7.87 9.13 16.80
C LEU A 228 -7.99 10.20 17.90
N THR A 229 -7.64 11.45 17.60
CA THR A 229 -7.70 12.56 18.55
C THR A 229 -9.11 13.15 18.67
N LEU A 230 -9.36 13.91 19.74
CA LEU A 230 -10.64 14.61 19.91
C LEU A 230 -10.85 15.66 18.81
N GLU A 231 -9.79 16.33 18.40
CA GLU A 231 -9.77 17.31 17.32
C GLU A 231 -10.15 16.66 15.99
N ALA A 232 -9.62 15.46 15.71
CA ALA A 232 -9.98 14.68 14.53
C ALA A 232 -11.48 14.33 14.56
N MET A 233 -11.99 13.81 15.69
CA MET A 233 -13.41 13.50 15.85
C MET A 233 -14.31 14.73 15.68
N GLN A 234 -13.90 15.89 16.19
CA GLN A 234 -14.62 17.14 15.99
C GLN A 234 -14.65 17.53 14.51
N SER A 235 -13.57 17.31 13.76
CA SER A 235 -13.56 17.54 12.31
C SER A 235 -14.47 16.57 11.56
N TYR A 236 -14.55 15.31 11.99
CA TYR A 236 -15.38 14.28 11.34
C TYR A 236 -16.88 14.49 11.52
N LEU A 237 -17.28 15.18 12.60
CA LEU A 237 -18.68 15.44 12.95
C LEU A 237 -19.21 16.80 12.45
N ARG A 238 -18.43 17.53 11.65
CA ARG A 238 -18.84 18.80 11.01
C ARG A 238 -19.67 18.57 9.76
#